data_AF-A0A0F0LEQ3-F1
#
_entry.id   AF-A0A0F0LEQ3-F1
#
_cell.length_a   1.000
_cell.length_b   1.000
_cell.length_c   1.000
_cell.angle_alpha   90.00
_cell.angle_beta   90.00
_cell.angle_gamma   90.00
#
_symmetry.space_group_name_H-M   'P 1'
#
loop_
_entity.id
_entity.type
_entity.pdbx_description
1 polymer ?
#
loop_
_entity_poly.entity_id
_entity_poly.type
_entity_poly.pdbx_seq_one_letter_code
_entity_poly.pdbx_strand_id
1 'polypeptide(L)'
;MKRRTFSVMAVALLVLVLSGCVGAGVPVPEFDRAQVSADALPNSEAFDSTPYSAESSRFIAEQSGWEIFIARTTGDENTRKNCLLLFNGSSNLAQCDDALPLSIRPDGETFTISLAGPQGPKDSKSISDSVYITN
;
A
#
# COMPACT_ATOMS: atom_id res chain seq x y z
N MET A 1 -49.63 -35.94 42.44
CA MET A 1 -48.40 -36.64 42.00
C MET A 1 -47.79 -35.83 40.86
N LYS A 2 -46.85 -34.92 41.08
CA LYS A 2 -45.37 -35.12 41.12
C LYS A 2 -44.83 -36.01 39.98
N ARG A 3 -44.21 -35.38 38.98
CA ARG A 3 -42.77 -35.54 38.67
C ARG A 3 -42.29 -34.37 37.80
N ARG A 4 -41.30 -33.67 38.34
CA ARG A 4 -40.47 -32.63 37.72
C ARG A 4 -39.24 -33.31 37.11
N THR A 5 -38.78 -32.83 35.96
CA THR A 5 -37.44 -33.09 35.37
C THR A 5 -37.12 -31.84 34.53
N PHE A 6 -36.46 -30.79 35.04
CA PHE A 6 -35.03 -30.60 35.30
C PHE A 6 -34.09 -30.96 34.13
N SER A 7 -33.70 -29.89 33.41
CA SER A 7 -32.38 -29.52 32.86
C SER A 7 -31.50 -30.56 32.18
N VAL A 8 -31.08 -30.32 30.92
CA VAL A 8 -29.68 -30.55 30.49
C VAL A 8 -29.25 -29.54 29.39
N MET A 9 -28.32 -28.67 29.80
CA MET A 9 -27.16 -28.06 29.10
C MET A 9 -27.32 -27.42 27.71
N ALA A 10 -27.20 -26.09 27.74
CA ALA A 10 -26.53 -25.29 26.74
C ALA A 10 -25.12 -25.84 26.45
N VAL A 11 -24.84 -26.10 25.17
CA VAL A 11 -23.49 -26.32 24.65
C VAL A 11 -23.31 -25.35 23.49
N ALA A 12 -23.04 -24.09 23.83
CA ALA A 12 -22.44 -23.12 22.92
C ALA A 12 -20.93 -23.42 22.90
N LEU A 13 -20.50 -24.32 22.02
CA LEU A 13 -19.11 -24.77 21.97
C LEU A 13 -18.32 -23.94 20.95
N LEU A 14 -17.63 -22.95 21.52
CA LEU A 14 -16.31 -22.43 21.15
C LEU A 14 -16.07 -22.03 19.68
N VAL A 15 -16.35 -20.76 19.41
CA VAL A 15 -15.56 -19.92 18.51
C VAL A 15 -14.18 -19.74 19.11
N LEU A 16 -13.14 -20.23 18.43
CA LEU A 16 -11.81 -19.61 18.44
C LEU A 16 -11.22 -19.82 17.05
N VAL A 17 -11.56 -18.86 16.21
CA VAL A 17 -10.93 -18.57 14.93
C VAL A 17 -9.44 -18.48 15.22
N LEU A 18 -8.68 -19.53 14.89
CA LEU A 18 -7.26 -19.42 14.60
C LEU A 18 -7.18 -18.64 13.29
N SER A 19 -7.51 -17.35 13.35
CA SER A 19 -7.10 -16.37 12.36
C SER A 19 -5.60 -16.39 12.48
N GLY A 20 -4.97 -17.21 11.64
CA GLY A 20 -3.55 -17.11 11.42
C GLY A 20 -3.24 -15.63 11.28
N CYS A 21 -2.19 -15.19 11.95
CA CYS A 21 -1.40 -14.09 11.41
C CYS A 21 -0.93 -14.54 10.02
N VAL A 22 -1.82 -14.53 9.04
CA VAL A 22 -1.43 -14.33 7.65
C VAL A 22 -0.70 -13.00 7.72
N GLY A 23 0.59 -13.03 7.38
CA GLY A 23 1.36 -11.83 7.15
C GLY A 23 0.74 -11.09 5.98
N ALA A 24 -0.40 -10.45 6.23
CA ALA A 24 -0.98 -9.48 5.35
C ALA A 24 0.09 -8.39 5.26
N GLY A 25 0.68 -8.25 4.08
CA GLY A 25 1.64 -7.19 3.81
C GLY A 25 1.12 -5.86 4.35
N VAL A 26 2.06 -5.00 4.72
CA VAL A 26 1.74 -3.68 5.29
C VAL A 26 0.61 -3.01 4.48
N PRO A 27 -0.51 -2.62 5.12
CA PRO A 27 -1.61 -2.00 4.40
C PRO A 27 -1.18 -0.62 3.89
N VAL A 28 -1.47 -0.37 2.62
CA VAL A 28 -1.29 0.90 1.93
C VAL A 28 -2.68 1.28 1.40
N PRO A 29 -3.44 2.13 2.13
CA PRO A 29 -4.87 2.37 1.90
C PRO A 29 -5.22 2.85 0.49
N GLU A 30 -4.28 3.46 -0.21
CA GLU A 30 -4.47 3.88 -1.60
C GLU A 30 -4.78 2.70 -2.53
N PHE A 31 -4.37 1.48 -2.20
CA PHE A 31 -4.73 0.28 -2.97
C PHE A 31 -6.13 -0.26 -2.67
N ASP A 32 -6.78 0.17 -1.58
CA ASP A 32 -8.11 -0.29 -1.18
C ASP A 32 -9.23 0.39 -1.98
N ARG A 33 -8.94 1.54 -2.62
CA ARG A 33 -9.86 2.19 -3.55
C ARG A 33 -9.79 1.58 -4.95
N ALA A 34 -10.91 1.66 -5.68
CA ALA A 34 -10.95 1.35 -7.11
C ALA A 34 -10.02 2.28 -7.90
N GLN A 35 -9.45 1.75 -8.99
CA GLN A 35 -8.65 2.53 -9.92
C GLN A 35 -9.55 3.53 -10.67
N VAL A 36 -9.07 4.76 -10.85
CA VAL A 36 -9.71 5.82 -11.61
C VAL A 36 -8.85 6.23 -12.81
N SER A 37 -9.38 7.06 -13.70
CA SER A 37 -8.65 7.50 -14.91
C SER A 37 -7.33 8.21 -14.61
N ALA A 38 -7.26 8.96 -13.51
CA ALA A 38 -6.02 9.64 -13.07
C ALA A 38 -4.92 8.65 -12.64
N ASP A 39 -5.26 7.42 -12.30
CA ASP A 39 -4.27 6.42 -11.89
C ASP A 39 -3.54 5.79 -13.08
N ALA A 40 -3.97 6.06 -14.31
CA ALA A 40 -3.30 5.57 -15.50
C ALA A 40 -1.87 6.14 -15.58
N LEU A 41 -0.89 5.26 -15.74
CA LEU A 41 0.51 5.68 -15.81
C LEU A 41 0.77 6.45 -17.13
N PRO A 42 1.51 7.58 -17.10
CA PRO A 42 1.79 8.38 -18.29
C PRO A 42 2.56 7.63 -19.38
N ASN A 43 3.43 6.71 -18.96
CA ASN A 43 4.17 5.81 -19.84
C ASN A 43 4.38 4.46 -19.14
N SER A 44 3.65 3.44 -19.56
CA SER A 44 3.72 2.09 -18.95
C SER A 44 5.02 1.35 -19.23
N GLU A 45 5.84 1.80 -20.18
CA GLU A 45 7.14 1.22 -20.55
C GLU A 45 8.32 1.99 -19.93
N ALA A 46 8.06 2.94 -19.04
CA ALA A 46 9.09 3.82 -18.48
C ALA A 46 10.18 3.10 -17.67
N PHE A 47 9.92 1.88 -17.19
CA PHE A 47 10.84 1.14 -16.33
C PHE A 47 11.05 -0.29 -16.82
N ASP A 48 11.81 -0.44 -17.91
CA ASP A 48 12.10 -1.71 -18.58
C ASP A 48 12.59 -2.86 -17.65
N SER A 49 13.18 -2.53 -16.50
CA SER A 49 13.74 -3.50 -15.56
C SER A 49 12.93 -3.73 -14.29
N THR A 50 11.86 -2.96 -14.05
CA THR A 50 11.09 -2.99 -12.79
C THR A 50 9.70 -3.56 -13.04
N PRO A 51 9.43 -4.83 -12.68
CA PRO A 51 8.16 -5.45 -13.01
C PRO A 51 7.03 -4.95 -12.09
N TYR A 52 6.26 -3.94 -12.51
CA TYR A 52 5.04 -3.48 -11.83
C TYR A 52 3.77 -3.78 -12.62
N SER A 53 2.64 -3.86 -11.91
CA SER A 53 1.32 -4.00 -12.51
C SER A 53 0.68 -2.62 -12.67
N ALA A 54 0.47 -2.19 -13.92
CA ALA A 54 -0.23 -0.93 -14.24
C ALA A 54 -1.69 -0.92 -13.72
N GLU A 55 -2.32 -2.07 -13.51
CA GLU A 55 -3.68 -2.16 -12.94
C GLU A 55 -3.70 -1.86 -11.43
N SER A 56 -2.54 -1.97 -10.78
CA SER A 56 -2.38 -1.65 -9.37
C SER A 56 -1.98 -0.20 -9.12
N SER A 57 -1.70 0.59 -10.17
CA SER A 57 -1.21 1.95 -10.00
C SER A 57 -2.24 2.84 -9.32
N ARG A 58 -1.76 3.77 -8.50
CA ARG A 58 -2.55 4.81 -7.86
C ARG A 58 -1.80 6.12 -7.98
N PHE A 59 -2.43 7.11 -8.60
CA PHE A 59 -1.94 8.47 -8.57
C PHE A 59 -2.09 9.03 -7.17
N ILE A 60 -1.03 9.70 -6.72
CA ILE A 60 -0.91 10.29 -5.40
C ILE A 60 -1.05 11.81 -5.50
N ALA A 61 -0.14 12.44 -6.25
CA ALA A 61 -0.08 13.88 -6.40
C ALA A 61 0.86 14.27 -7.53
N GLU A 62 0.72 15.53 -7.96
CA GLU A 62 1.76 16.28 -8.66
C GLU A 62 2.48 17.18 -7.65
N GLN A 63 3.80 17.06 -7.55
CA GLN A 63 4.59 17.86 -6.61
C GLN A 63 5.97 18.14 -7.21
N SER A 64 6.36 19.41 -7.21
CA SER A 64 7.69 19.86 -7.66
C SER A 64 8.07 19.38 -9.07
N GLY A 65 7.07 19.31 -9.97
CA GLY A 65 7.25 18.85 -11.35
C GLY A 65 7.22 17.34 -11.55
N TRP A 66 7.01 16.56 -10.48
CA TRP A 66 6.87 15.10 -10.53
C TRP A 66 5.40 14.68 -10.37
N GLU A 67 4.91 13.85 -11.28
CA GLU A 67 3.72 13.03 -11.08
C GLU A 67 4.10 11.78 -10.30
N ILE A 68 3.49 11.61 -9.13
CA ILE A 68 3.85 10.57 -8.16
C ILE A 68 2.77 9.51 -8.16
N PHE A 69 3.19 8.27 -8.36
CA PHE A 69 2.33 7.11 -8.30
C PHE A 69 2.90 6.10 -7.34
N ILE A 70 2.02 5.27 -6.79
CA ILE A 70 2.40 4.00 -6.20
C ILE A 70 1.85 2.86 -7.04
N ALA A 71 2.51 1.71 -7.02
CA ALA A 71 2.04 0.49 -7.67
C ALA A 71 2.49 -0.74 -6.87
N ARG A 72 2.05 -1.92 -7.29
CA ARG A 72 2.57 -3.20 -6.82
C ARG A 72 3.32 -3.92 -7.93
N THR A 73 4.31 -4.73 -7.56
CA THR A 73 4.96 -5.61 -8.53
C THR A 73 3.99 -6.64 -9.10
N THR A 74 4.25 -7.14 -10.31
CA THR A 74 3.55 -8.35 -10.79
C THR A 74 4.01 -9.55 -9.96
N GLY A 75 3.09 -10.37 -9.48
CA GLY A 75 3.42 -11.53 -8.64
C GLY A 75 2.24 -11.98 -7.78
N ASP A 76 2.47 -13.05 -7.02
CA ASP A 76 1.54 -13.51 -6.00
C ASP A 76 1.54 -12.57 -4.79
N GLU A 77 0.53 -12.68 -3.92
CA GLU A 77 0.38 -11.78 -2.77
C GLU A 77 1.56 -11.82 -1.79
N ASN A 78 2.33 -12.91 -1.77
CA ASN A 78 3.45 -13.10 -0.86
C ASN A 78 4.77 -12.52 -1.41
N THR A 79 4.81 -12.21 -2.70
CA THR A 79 6.00 -11.68 -3.41
C THR A 79 5.77 -10.29 -3.99
N ARG A 80 4.55 -9.76 -3.88
CA ARG A 80 4.22 -8.39 -4.27
C ARG A 80 4.97 -7.40 -3.39
N LYS A 81 5.74 -6.55 -4.06
CA LYS A 81 6.43 -5.40 -3.50
C LYS A 81 5.62 -4.14 -3.73
N ASN A 82 5.78 -3.15 -2.87
CA ASN A 82 5.26 -1.81 -3.10
C ASN A 82 6.27 -1.05 -3.96
N CYS A 83 5.78 -0.27 -4.92
CA CYS A 83 6.58 0.54 -5.81
C CYS A 83 6.23 2.01 -5.64
N LEU A 84 7.25 2.86 -5.57
CA LEU A 84 7.14 4.30 -5.74
C LEU A 84 7.62 4.65 -7.15
N LEU A 85 6.77 5.32 -7.93
CA LEU A 85 7.03 5.68 -9.32
C LEU A 85 6.90 7.20 -9.46
N LEU A 86 7.89 7.83 -10.09
CA LEU A 86 7.91 9.27 -10.33
C LEU A 86 8.14 9.54 -11.82
N PHE A 87 7.36 10.45 -12.38
CA PHE A 87 7.46 10.89 -13.77
C PHE A 87 7.56 12.42 -13.84
N ASN A 88 8.44 12.98 -14.66
CA ASN A 88 8.49 14.44 -14.89
C ASN A 88 8.53 14.81 -16.39
N GLY A 89 8.16 13.88 -17.27
CA GLY A 89 8.20 14.02 -18.72
C GLY A 89 9.60 13.92 -19.35
N SER A 90 10.67 14.15 -18.59
CA SER A 90 12.06 14.06 -19.06
C SER A 90 12.85 12.89 -18.44
N SER A 91 12.39 12.41 -17.29
CA SER A 91 13.00 11.39 -16.47
C SER A 91 11.91 10.64 -15.73
N ASN A 92 12.15 9.35 -15.52
CA ASN A 92 11.28 8.47 -14.76
C ASN A 92 12.13 7.77 -13.71
N LEU A 93 11.68 7.74 -12.46
CA LEU A 93 12.33 7.01 -11.38
C LEU A 93 11.37 5.98 -10.77
N ALA A 94 11.86 4.78 -10.53
CA ALA A 94 11.11 3.74 -9.85
C ALA A 94 11.99 3.05 -8.81
N GLN A 95 11.36 2.69 -7.70
CA GLN A 95 11.93 1.82 -6.70
C GLN A 95 10.81 0.93 -6.19
N CYS A 96 11.09 -0.37 -6.04
CA CYS A 96 10.13 -1.32 -5.51
C CYS A 96 10.79 -2.13 -4.39
N ASP A 97 10.11 -2.24 -3.26
CA ASP A 97 10.59 -3.03 -2.14
C ASP A 97 9.42 -3.67 -1.38
N ASP A 98 9.66 -4.80 -0.72
CA ASP A 98 8.69 -5.44 0.17
C ASP A 98 8.66 -4.75 1.55
N ALA A 99 9.78 -4.16 1.95
CA ALA A 99 9.93 -3.39 3.17
C ALA A 99 9.47 -1.93 2.98
N LEU A 100 8.80 -1.40 4.01
CA LEU A 100 8.52 0.03 4.16
C LEU A 100 9.27 0.57 5.40
N PRO A 101 9.75 1.83 5.38
CA PRO A 101 9.51 2.84 4.35
C PRO A 101 10.35 2.65 3.09
N LEU A 102 9.82 3.14 1.96
CA LEU A 102 10.46 3.13 0.65
C LEU A 102 10.60 4.57 0.15
N SER A 103 11.82 5.01 -0.20
CA SER A 103 12.08 6.41 -0.55
C SER A 103 12.88 6.59 -1.83
N ILE A 104 12.52 7.59 -2.63
CA ILE A 104 13.27 8.06 -3.80
C ILE A 104 13.59 9.53 -3.62
N ARG A 105 14.82 9.95 -3.96
CA ARG A 105 15.30 11.33 -3.80
C ARG A 105 15.65 12.00 -5.14
N PRO A 106 14.68 12.50 -5.92
CA PRO A 106 14.97 13.34 -7.08
C PRO A 106 15.31 14.77 -6.65
N ASP A 107 16.28 15.40 -7.31
CA ASP A 107 16.51 16.86 -7.29
C ASP A 107 16.55 17.53 -5.90
N GLY A 108 16.96 16.78 -4.87
CA GLY A 108 17.09 17.26 -3.50
C GLY A 108 15.88 16.99 -2.60
N GLU A 109 14.69 16.74 -3.15
CA GLU A 109 13.48 16.33 -2.40
C GLU A 109 13.44 14.81 -2.21
N THR A 110 12.88 14.35 -1.08
CA THR A 110 12.69 12.92 -0.80
C THR A 110 11.22 12.58 -0.73
N PHE A 111 10.77 11.69 -1.60
CA PHE A 111 9.43 11.10 -1.59
C PHE A 111 9.49 9.74 -0.91
N THR A 112 8.58 9.48 0.03
CA THR A 112 8.59 8.27 0.86
C THR A 112 7.21 7.65 0.95
N ILE A 113 7.09 6.37 0.61
CA ILE A 113 5.98 5.52 1.05
C ILE A 113 6.31 5.03 2.45
N SER A 114 5.41 5.22 3.40
CA SER A 114 5.52 4.72 4.77
C SER A 114 4.21 4.02 5.18
N LEU A 115 4.28 3.28 6.27
CA LEU A 115 3.11 2.72 6.95
C LEU A 115 2.05 3.81 7.17
N ALA A 116 0.79 3.50 6.81
CA ALA A 116 -0.35 4.31 7.22
C ALA A 116 -0.40 4.36 8.75
N GLY A 117 -0.28 5.55 9.32
CA GLY A 117 -0.21 5.74 10.76
C GLY A 117 -0.10 7.21 11.14
N PRO A 118 -0.41 7.58 12.40
CA PRO A 118 -0.51 8.97 12.81
C PRO A 118 0.80 9.77 12.78
N GLN A 119 1.95 9.10 12.56
CA GLN A 119 3.25 9.74 12.48
C GLN A 119 3.99 9.24 11.25
N GLY A 120 3.97 10.06 10.19
CA GLY A 120 4.92 9.95 9.09
C GLY A 120 6.37 10.20 9.55
N PRO A 121 7.34 10.15 8.63
CA PRO A 121 8.72 10.50 8.93
C PRO A 121 8.83 11.87 9.63
N LYS A 122 9.82 12.02 10.51
CA LYS A 122 10.09 13.31 11.18
C LYS A 122 10.34 14.40 10.13
N ASP A 123 9.80 15.59 10.35
CA ASP A 123 9.97 16.76 9.47
C ASP A 123 9.43 16.53 8.04
N SER A 124 8.48 15.61 7.87
CA SER A 124 7.80 15.35 6.60
C SER A 124 6.42 15.98 6.52
N LYS A 125 5.96 16.23 5.29
CA LYS A 125 4.59 16.62 4.97
C LYS A 125 3.90 15.43 4.29
N SER A 126 2.71 15.06 4.77
CA SER A 126 1.86 14.08 4.09
C SER A 126 1.29 14.68 2.80
N ILE A 127 1.35 13.90 1.72
CA ILE A 127 0.68 14.17 0.44
C ILE A 127 -0.42 13.14 0.13
N SER A 128 -0.39 11.99 0.81
CA SER A 128 -1.50 11.04 0.96
C SER A 128 -1.39 10.29 2.30
N ASP A 129 -2.29 9.34 2.53
CA ASP A 129 -2.33 8.53 3.76
C ASP A 129 -1.02 7.76 4.00
N SER A 130 -0.38 7.28 2.94
CA SER A 130 0.88 6.52 3.01
C SER A 130 2.09 7.25 2.43
N VAL A 131 1.92 8.37 1.71
CA VAL A 131 3.03 9.04 1.01
C VAL A 131 3.36 10.40 1.62
N TYR A 132 4.66 10.62 1.83
CA TYR A 132 5.22 11.77 2.52
C TYR A 132 6.36 12.40 1.69
N ILE A 133 6.57 13.70 1.87
CA ILE A 133 7.66 14.46 1.29
C ILE A 133 8.51 15.15 2.35
N THR A 134 9.83 15.19 2.15
CA THR A 134 10.80 15.90 3.00
C THR A 134 11.86 16.59 2.13
N ASN A 135 12.32 17.78 2.55
CA ASN A 135 13.37 18.57 1.89
C ASN A 135 14.74 18.37 2.56
#